data_AF-A0A0W0YTN4-F1
#
_entry.id   AF-A0A0W0YTN4-F1
#
_cell.length_a   1.000
_cell.length_b   1.000
_cell.length_c   1.000
_cell.angle_alpha   90.00
_cell.angle_beta   90.00
_cell.angle_gamma   90.00
#
_symmetry.space_group_name_H-M   'P 1'
#
loop_
_entity.id
_entity.type
_entity.pdbx_description
1 polymer ?
#
loop_
_entity_poly.entity_id
_entity_poly.type
_entity_poly.pdbx_seq_one_letter_code
_entity_poly.pdbx_strand_id
1 'polypeptide(L)'
;MQHKRLYLIVYGVYLLIYDVYSFDFDGCLAHVGFLSAQQKDILAANRDLLESLKASPNPKIAFVGSNRQSAPDDSTNSHADERGSCFPAISAISQELNAVLDGFLLSDLYNDLPDGTSFRMALEHIAPNKKDYNPTDIKLVKGLPNWIHDESKLTLLYAQIHKIASEHPNDTINFNFFDDREDLLDNLHAYFSKYPELIPGNVTLKLKQYRGPVDKFDKPIEPQVKEYPSIQGSRTTYDADYRQTVKDMAAVTIEEMTRQGIDITTSKSSRPITSFAEAKQNQFDMSPIKCIRYYQPGMTLVPKIQAPEKVQPPVKTKKSRFFFGSRKQESNSNLSAASSSSSSADSPTSPRFASSSSSSGSSRSSSTSSSPDDPNLIAIDKGKQEVQPEPVVFGKTVPKPIKTWFHQPMGEHRRKGRSTEDTALSGESPTNGSLK
;
A
#
# COMPACT_ATOMS: atom_id res chain seq x y z
N MET A 1 -61.54 -23.57 -25.17
CA MET A 1 -60.64 -22.42 -24.92
C MET A 1 -59.60 -22.85 -23.90
N GLN A 2 -58.33 -22.95 -24.30
CA GLN A 2 -57.24 -23.35 -23.41
C GLN A 2 -56.66 -22.12 -22.69
N HIS A 3 -56.79 -22.09 -21.37
CA HIS A 3 -56.13 -21.09 -20.53
C HIS A 3 -54.61 -21.35 -20.50
N LYS A 4 -53.85 -20.56 -21.27
CA LYS A 4 -52.40 -20.45 -21.08
C LYS A 4 -52.15 -19.66 -19.80
N ARG A 5 -51.71 -20.34 -18.74
CA ARG A 5 -51.11 -19.69 -17.56
C ARG A 5 -49.74 -19.16 -17.95
N LEU A 6 -49.62 -17.84 -17.98
CA LEU A 6 -48.35 -17.14 -18.14
C LEU A 6 -47.61 -17.22 -16.81
N TYR A 7 -46.51 -17.97 -16.73
CA TYR A 7 -45.62 -17.95 -15.57
C TYR A 7 -44.62 -16.82 -15.77
N LEU A 8 -44.79 -15.73 -15.02
CA LEU A 8 -43.82 -14.66 -14.92
C LEU A 8 -42.70 -15.15 -13.98
N ILE A 9 -41.58 -15.58 -14.54
CA ILE A 9 -40.36 -15.83 -13.75
C ILE A 9 -39.78 -14.46 -13.42
N VAL A 10 -40.11 -13.94 -12.24
CA VAL A 10 -39.40 -12.79 -11.67
C VAL A 10 -38.04 -13.31 -11.24
N TYR A 11 -37.01 -13.07 -12.04
CA TYR A 11 -35.63 -13.24 -11.61
C TYR A 11 -35.37 -12.21 -10.51
N GLY A 12 -35.60 -12.60 -9.25
CA GLY A 12 -35.23 -11.79 -8.10
C GLY A 12 -33.73 -11.58 -8.14
N VAL A 13 -33.29 -10.35 -8.41
CA VAL A 13 -31.90 -9.96 -8.21
C VAL A 13 -31.66 -10.02 -6.71
N TYR A 14 -30.98 -11.07 -6.24
CA TYR A 14 -30.58 -11.18 -4.85
C TYR A 14 -29.49 -10.14 -4.61
N LEU A 15 -29.84 -9.04 -3.93
CA LEU A 15 -28.87 -8.09 -3.42
C LEU A 15 -28.07 -8.78 -2.31
N LEU A 16 -26.78 -9.00 -2.54
CA LEU A 16 -25.90 -9.53 -1.51
C LEU A 16 -25.37 -8.38 -0.65
N ILE A 17 -25.10 -8.69 0.61
CA ILE A 17 -24.33 -7.83 1.50
C ILE A 17 -22.99 -8.51 1.69
N TYR A 18 -21.90 -7.86 1.31
CA TYR A 18 -20.54 -8.35 1.54
C TYR A 18 -19.95 -7.73 2.79
N ASP A 19 -19.28 -8.53 3.60
CA ASP A 19 -18.37 -8.03 4.61
C ASP A 19 -16.93 -8.12 4.09
N VAL A 20 -16.35 -6.96 3.84
CA VAL A 20 -14.97 -6.85 3.39
C VAL A 20 -14.11 -6.52 4.60
N TYR A 21 -12.99 -7.22 4.75
CA TYR A 21 -12.05 -7.04 5.86
C TYR A 21 -10.67 -6.69 5.32
N SER A 22 -10.17 -5.52 5.65
CA SER A 22 -8.81 -5.09 5.31
C SER A 22 -8.02 -4.93 6.59
N PHE A 23 -7.03 -5.81 6.79
CA PHE A 23 -6.31 -5.92 8.06
C PHE A 23 -4.92 -5.30 7.97
N ASP A 24 -4.64 -4.34 8.86
CA ASP A 24 -3.27 -4.05 9.21
C ASP A 24 -2.60 -5.25 9.91
N PHE A 25 -1.28 -5.30 9.86
CA PHE A 25 -0.49 -6.38 10.44
C PHE A 25 0.32 -5.93 11.66
N ASP A 26 1.17 -4.91 11.51
CA ASP A 26 2.14 -4.53 12.52
C ASP A 26 1.48 -3.80 13.69
N GLY A 27 1.42 -4.44 14.86
CA GLY A 27 0.73 -3.89 16.04
C GLY A 27 -0.76 -4.24 16.09
N CYS A 28 -1.37 -4.54 14.94
CA CYS A 28 -2.76 -4.98 14.80
C CYS A 28 -2.89 -6.51 14.91
N LEU A 29 -2.71 -7.27 13.81
CA LEU A 29 -2.78 -8.75 13.85
C LEU A 29 -1.55 -9.37 14.53
N ALA A 30 -0.37 -8.80 14.28
CA ALA A 30 0.87 -9.10 14.99
C ALA A 30 1.01 -8.20 16.23
N HIS A 31 -0.03 -8.19 17.07
CA HIS A 31 -0.09 -7.43 18.32
C HIS A 31 0.86 -7.98 19.40
N VAL A 32 0.94 -7.29 20.54
CA VAL A 32 1.86 -7.64 21.63
C VAL A 32 1.70 -9.07 22.13
N GLY A 33 0.46 -9.57 22.31
CA GLY A 33 0.21 -10.98 22.66
C GLY A 33 0.78 -11.99 21.65
N PHE A 34 0.69 -11.73 20.34
CA PHE A 34 1.34 -12.55 19.32
C PHE A 34 2.88 -12.45 19.43
N LEU A 35 3.41 -11.24 19.62
CA LEU A 35 4.85 -10.99 19.72
C LEU A 35 5.47 -11.49 21.03
N SER A 36 4.70 -11.68 22.10
CA SER A 36 5.18 -12.27 23.35
C SER A 36 5.02 -13.79 23.41
N ALA A 37 4.16 -14.39 22.58
CA ALA A 37 3.94 -15.82 22.55
C ALA A 37 5.21 -16.61 22.16
N GLN A 38 5.47 -17.73 22.84
CA GLN A 38 6.57 -18.64 22.48
C GLN A 38 6.39 -19.21 21.07
N GLN A 39 5.15 -19.54 20.71
CA GLN A 39 4.78 -19.98 19.37
C GLN A 39 4.01 -18.87 18.66
N LYS A 40 4.53 -18.42 17.51
CA LYS A 40 3.93 -17.38 16.66
C LYS A 40 2.76 -17.93 15.85
N ASP A 41 1.66 -18.26 16.51
CA ASP A 41 0.43 -18.69 15.88
C ASP A 41 -0.54 -17.51 15.73
N ILE A 42 -0.69 -17.03 14.49
CA ILE A 42 -1.53 -15.86 14.19
C ILE A 42 -3.02 -16.13 14.45
N LEU A 43 -3.49 -17.37 14.25
CA LEU A 43 -4.90 -17.72 14.43
C LEU A 43 -5.22 -17.83 15.92
N ALA A 44 -4.34 -18.46 16.70
CA ALA A 44 -4.51 -18.56 18.13
C ALA A 44 -4.46 -17.18 18.81
N ALA A 45 -3.55 -16.31 18.40
CA ALA A 45 -3.40 -14.98 18.98
C ALA A 45 -4.62 -14.07 18.74
N ASN A 46 -5.32 -14.26 17.62
CA ASN A 46 -6.45 -13.42 17.19
C ASN A 46 -7.81 -14.12 17.34
N ARG A 47 -7.90 -15.23 18.09
CA ARG A 47 -9.09 -16.11 18.12
C ARG A 47 -10.40 -15.38 18.34
N ASP A 48 -10.50 -14.58 19.40
CA ASP A 48 -11.76 -13.92 19.78
C ASP A 48 -12.24 -12.94 18.70
N LEU A 49 -11.30 -12.20 18.08
CA LEU A 49 -11.59 -11.37 16.92
C LEU A 49 -12.17 -12.23 15.79
N LEU A 50 -11.48 -13.30 15.40
CA LEU A 50 -11.90 -14.14 14.27
C LEU A 50 -13.26 -14.81 14.52
N GLU A 51 -13.53 -15.27 15.75
CA GLU A 51 -14.83 -15.81 16.14
C GLU A 51 -15.94 -14.76 16.01
N SER A 52 -15.69 -13.51 16.42
CA SER A 52 -16.66 -12.42 16.25
C SER A 52 -16.96 -12.12 14.77
N LEU A 53 -15.95 -12.18 13.89
CA LEU A 53 -16.13 -11.92 12.46
C LEU A 53 -16.85 -13.07 11.74
N LYS A 54 -16.63 -14.31 12.19
CA LYS A 54 -17.33 -15.50 11.69
C LYS A 54 -18.84 -15.47 11.94
N ALA A 55 -19.29 -14.78 12.99
CA ALA A 55 -20.70 -14.68 13.34
C ALA A 55 -21.54 -14.01 12.25
N SER A 56 -20.94 -13.21 11.37
CA SER A 56 -21.65 -12.64 10.23
C SER A 56 -22.07 -13.72 9.23
N PRO A 57 -23.33 -13.74 8.77
CA PRO A 57 -23.78 -14.67 7.72
C PRO A 57 -23.34 -14.25 6.31
N ASN A 58 -22.80 -13.04 6.15
CA ASN A 58 -22.46 -12.47 4.86
C ASN A 58 -21.25 -13.16 4.22
N PRO A 59 -21.18 -13.23 2.87
CA PRO A 59 -19.95 -13.56 2.17
C PRO A 59 -18.83 -12.57 2.54
N LYS A 60 -17.62 -13.11 2.68
CA LYS A 60 -16.47 -12.38 3.20
C LYS A 60 -15.37 -12.26 2.16
N ILE A 61 -14.76 -11.08 2.10
CA ILE A 61 -13.58 -10.82 1.27
C ILE A 61 -12.51 -10.22 2.17
N ALA A 62 -11.27 -10.67 2.02
CA ALA A 62 -10.15 -10.21 2.83
C ALA A 62 -9.10 -9.51 1.95
N PHE A 63 -8.54 -8.42 2.46
CA PHE A 63 -7.46 -7.66 1.85
C PHE A 63 -6.27 -7.51 2.81
N VAL A 64 -5.10 -7.22 2.25
CA VAL A 64 -3.96 -6.72 3.01
C VAL A 64 -4.13 -5.22 3.27
N GLY A 65 -4.48 -4.85 4.51
CA GLY A 65 -4.65 -3.47 4.98
C GLY A 65 -3.39 -2.85 5.60
N SER A 66 -2.25 -3.54 5.49
CA SER A 66 -0.96 -3.09 6.01
C SER A 66 -0.19 -2.24 5.00
N ASN A 67 0.73 -1.38 5.47
CA ASN A 67 1.71 -0.70 4.60
C ASN A 67 2.74 -1.66 3.98
N ARG A 68 2.69 -2.95 4.30
CA ARG A 68 3.44 -4.00 3.61
C ARG A 68 2.82 -4.32 2.25
N GLN A 69 2.82 -3.35 1.34
CA GLN A 69 2.18 -3.44 0.02
C GLN A 69 3.14 -3.89 -1.10
N SER A 70 4.33 -4.37 -0.75
CA SER A 70 5.32 -4.92 -1.67
C SER A 70 6.14 -6.01 -0.99
N ALA A 71 6.78 -6.88 -1.77
CA ALA A 71 7.71 -7.87 -1.22
C ALA A 71 8.92 -7.21 -0.50
N PRO A 72 9.55 -6.13 -1.03
CA PRO A 72 10.56 -5.37 -0.29
C PRO A 72 10.11 -4.91 1.10
N ASP A 73 8.92 -4.32 1.23
CA ASP A 73 8.45 -3.79 2.52
C ASP A 73 8.12 -4.91 3.50
N ASP A 74 7.40 -5.92 3.02
CA ASP A 74 7.04 -7.06 3.85
C ASP A 74 8.29 -7.82 4.31
N SER A 75 9.30 -8.03 3.44
CA SER A 75 10.57 -8.65 3.81
C SER A 75 11.37 -7.83 4.81
N THR A 76 11.41 -6.50 4.64
CA THR A 76 12.12 -5.63 5.59
C THR A 76 11.48 -5.69 6.98
N ASN A 77 10.15 -5.75 7.03
CA ASN A 77 9.41 -5.79 8.30
C ASN A 77 9.23 -7.19 8.89
N SER A 78 9.36 -8.26 8.10
CA SER A 78 9.16 -9.64 8.58
C SER A 78 10.21 -10.06 9.60
N HIS A 79 11.44 -9.60 9.42
CA HIS A 79 12.57 -9.91 10.30
C HIS A 79 12.53 -9.18 11.65
N ALA A 80 11.76 -8.09 11.76
CA ALA A 80 11.65 -7.34 13.02
C ALA A 80 10.86 -8.16 14.06
N ASP A 81 11.47 -8.43 15.21
CA ASP A 81 10.86 -9.17 16.33
C ASP A 81 10.28 -10.54 15.96
N GLU A 82 10.83 -11.17 14.91
CA GLU A 82 10.42 -12.49 14.39
C GLU A 82 8.92 -12.58 14.05
N ARG A 83 8.29 -11.46 13.71
CA ARG A 83 6.85 -11.38 13.45
C ARG A 83 6.43 -12.06 12.15
N GLY A 84 7.36 -12.24 11.21
CA GLY A 84 7.11 -12.90 9.93
C GLY A 84 6.41 -12.02 8.89
N SER A 85 6.19 -12.60 7.72
CA SER A 85 5.48 -11.99 6.59
C SER A 85 3.98 -11.88 6.86
N CYS A 86 3.38 -10.76 6.47
CA CYS A 86 1.93 -10.59 6.60
C CYS A 86 1.15 -11.40 5.55
N PHE A 87 1.76 -11.76 4.41
CA PHE A 87 1.03 -12.38 3.30
C PHE A 87 0.54 -13.81 3.63
N PRO A 88 1.37 -14.72 4.18
CA PRO A 88 0.89 -16.02 4.65
C PRO A 88 -0.05 -15.90 5.84
N ALA A 89 0.19 -14.93 6.74
CA ALA A 89 -0.65 -14.71 7.92
C ALA A 89 -2.08 -14.31 7.53
N ILE A 90 -2.24 -13.35 6.62
CA ILE A 90 -3.54 -12.93 6.11
C ILE A 90 -4.18 -14.02 5.26
N SER A 91 -3.39 -14.84 4.54
CA SER A 91 -3.90 -16.04 3.87
C SER A 91 -4.52 -17.04 4.85
N ALA A 92 -3.86 -17.29 5.99
CA ALA A 92 -4.39 -18.18 7.03
C ALA A 92 -5.66 -17.61 7.67
N ILE A 93 -5.67 -16.31 7.99
CA ILE A 93 -6.87 -15.62 8.51
C ILE A 93 -8.03 -15.69 7.52
N SER A 94 -7.77 -15.48 6.23
CA SER A 94 -8.80 -15.53 5.18
C SER A 94 -9.43 -16.92 5.11
N GLN A 95 -8.61 -17.98 5.19
CA GLN A 95 -9.08 -19.36 5.25
C GLN A 95 -9.91 -19.61 6.51
N GLU A 96 -9.44 -19.15 7.67
CA GLU A 96 -10.14 -19.30 8.94
C GLU A 96 -11.52 -18.63 8.89
N LEU A 97 -11.64 -17.46 8.27
CA LEU A 97 -12.90 -16.73 8.11
C LEU A 97 -13.80 -17.28 6.98
N ASN A 98 -13.36 -18.27 6.21
CA ASN A 98 -13.99 -18.67 4.95
C ASN A 98 -14.20 -17.46 4.01
N ALA A 99 -13.22 -16.57 3.97
CA ALA A 99 -13.20 -15.38 3.13
C ALA A 99 -12.43 -15.64 1.83
N VAL A 100 -12.85 -14.99 0.75
CA VAL A 100 -12.04 -14.91 -0.47
C VAL A 100 -10.92 -13.91 -0.22
N LEU A 101 -9.66 -14.37 -0.26
CA LEU A 101 -8.52 -13.47 -0.22
C LEU A 101 -8.37 -12.76 -1.57
N ASP A 102 -8.43 -11.44 -1.53
CA ASP A 102 -8.05 -10.58 -2.64
C ASP A 102 -6.57 -10.19 -2.49
N GLY A 103 -5.76 -10.66 -3.44
CA GLY A 103 -4.32 -10.45 -3.43
C GLY A 103 -3.88 -9.06 -3.93
N PHE A 104 -4.80 -8.16 -4.26
CA PHE A 104 -4.45 -6.82 -4.75
C PHE A 104 -3.56 -6.06 -3.77
N LEU A 105 -2.40 -5.61 -4.25
CA LEU A 105 -1.49 -4.73 -3.53
C LEU A 105 -1.29 -3.42 -4.30
N LEU A 106 -0.94 -2.34 -3.59
CA LEU A 106 -0.61 -1.07 -4.26
C LEU A 106 0.61 -1.19 -5.20
N SER A 107 1.53 -2.12 -4.96
CA SER A 107 2.60 -2.42 -5.93
C SER A 107 2.06 -2.87 -7.29
N ASP A 108 0.91 -3.57 -7.35
CA ASP A 108 0.26 -3.88 -8.62
C ASP A 108 -0.24 -2.62 -9.34
N LEU A 109 -0.82 -1.70 -8.58
CA LEU A 109 -1.35 -0.43 -9.07
C LEU A 109 -0.25 0.48 -9.62
N TYR A 110 0.83 0.69 -8.86
CA TYR A 110 1.90 1.62 -9.25
C TYR A 110 2.73 1.13 -10.44
N ASN A 111 2.80 -0.20 -10.63
CA ASN A 111 3.58 -0.82 -11.72
C ASN A 111 2.72 -1.34 -12.87
N ASP A 112 1.43 -0.99 -12.91
CA ASP A 112 0.51 -1.38 -13.98
C ASP A 112 0.42 -2.91 -14.18
N LEU A 113 0.47 -3.65 -13.07
CA LEU A 113 0.36 -5.10 -13.05
C LEU A 113 -1.10 -5.54 -12.81
N PRO A 114 -1.48 -6.75 -13.28
CA PRO A 114 -2.72 -7.39 -12.88
C PRO A 114 -2.80 -7.58 -11.36
N ASP A 115 -4.00 -7.46 -10.80
CA ASP A 115 -4.25 -7.63 -9.37
C ASP A 115 -3.72 -8.99 -8.86
N GLY A 116 -3.06 -8.96 -7.70
CA GLY A 116 -2.53 -10.16 -7.07
C GLY A 116 -1.21 -10.66 -7.65
N THR A 117 -0.62 -9.96 -8.61
CA THR A 117 0.68 -10.33 -9.16
C THR A 117 1.77 -10.19 -8.11
N SER A 118 1.87 -9.04 -7.47
CA SER A 118 2.92 -8.73 -6.49
C SER A 118 2.79 -9.59 -5.23
N PHE A 119 1.56 -9.87 -4.79
CA PHE A 119 1.30 -10.80 -3.69
C PHE A 119 1.82 -12.21 -4.00
N ARG A 120 1.54 -12.72 -5.20
CA ARG A 120 2.00 -14.05 -5.63
C ARG A 120 3.52 -14.12 -5.78
N MET A 121 4.13 -13.08 -6.35
CA MET A 121 5.60 -12.97 -6.43
C MET A 121 6.24 -12.98 -5.04
N ALA A 122 5.64 -12.29 -4.06
CA ALA A 122 6.13 -12.32 -2.69
C ALA A 122 6.09 -13.73 -2.09
N LEU A 123 4.97 -14.44 -2.26
CA LEU A 123 4.81 -15.82 -1.78
C LEU A 123 5.83 -16.79 -2.36
N GLU A 124 6.29 -16.60 -3.61
CA GLU A 124 7.31 -17.44 -4.25
C GLU A 124 8.68 -17.36 -3.57
N HIS A 125 8.96 -16.27 -2.83
CA HIS A 125 10.21 -16.04 -2.12
C HIS A 125 10.13 -16.25 -0.61
N ILE A 126 8.96 -16.60 -0.09
CA ILE A 126 8.78 -16.96 1.32
C ILE A 126 9.23 -18.41 1.50
N ALA A 127 10.03 -18.64 2.54
CA ALA A 127 10.57 -19.96 2.86
C ALA A 127 9.43 -20.98 3.09
N PRO A 128 9.69 -22.29 2.92
CA PRO A 128 8.66 -23.33 3.06
C PRO A 128 7.96 -23.37 4.42
N ASN A 129 8.58 -22.80 5.47
CA ASN A 129 7.97 -22.63 6.79
C ASN A 129 6.85 -21.58 6.81
N LYS A 130 6.63 -20.87 5.68
CA LYS A 130 5.62 -19.82 5.48
C LYS A 130 5.71 -18.67 6.48
N LYS A 131 6.87 -18.44 7.07
CA LYS A 131 7.08 -17.41 8.08
C LYS A 131 7.88 -16.24 7.53
N ASP A 132 9.03 -16.52 6.95
CA ASP A 132 10.01 -15.51 6.56
C ASP A 132 10.48 -15.68 5.12
N TYR A 133 11.00 -14.62 4.51
CA TYR A 133 11.66 -14.70 3.22
C TYR A 133 12.91 -15.57 3.29
N ASN A 134 13.20 -16.29 2.21
CA ASN A 134 14.45 -17.03 2.11
C ASN A 134 15.63 -16.04 2.16
N PRO A 135 16.57 -16.18 3.13
CA PRO A 135 17.69 -15.26 3.25
C PRO A 135 18.56 -15.15 1.99
N THR A 136 18.59 -16.19 1.15
CA THR A 136 19.34 -16.16 -0.13
C THR A 136 18.69 -15.25 -1.17
N ASP A 137 17.40 -14.96 -1.02
CA ASP A 137 16.59 -14.28 -2.04
C ASP A 137 16.44 -12.79 -1.76
N ILE A 138 16.98 -12.27 -0.65
CA ILE A 138 16.81 -10.87 -0.23
C ILE A 138 17.19 -9.88 -1.35
N LYS A 139 18.24 -10.16 -2.12
CA LYS A 139 18.63 -9.30 -3.26
C LYS A 139 17.61 -9.34 -4.40
N LEU A 140 17.00 -10.50 -4.66
CA LEU A 140 15.95 -10.66 -5.65
C LEU A 140 14.68 -9.94 -5.20
N VAL A 141 14.29 -10.13 -3.94
CA VAL A 141 13.14 -9.47 -3.31
C VAL A 141 13.25 -7.95 -3.42
N LYS A 142 14.42 -7.37 -3.16
CA LYS A 142 14.66 -5.92 -3.32
C LYS A 142 14.51 -5.39 -4.76
N GLY A 143 14.60 -6.27 -5.77
CA GLY A 143 14.40 -5.92 -7.18
C GLY A 143 12.96 -6.06 -7.65
N LEU A 144 12.06 -6.55 -6.80
CA LEU A 144 10.64 -6.74 -7.13
C LEU A 144 9.90 -5.39 -7.17
N PRO A 145 8.73 -5.34 -7.85
CA PRO A 145 7.90 -4.14 -7.93
C PRO A 145 7.63 -3.52 -6.56
N ASN A 146 7.84 -2.20 -6.46
CA ASN A 146 7.61 -1.43 -5.24
C ASN A 146 6.49 -0.40 -5.44
N TRP A 147 6.13 0.34 -4.41
CA TRP A 147 5.05 1.32 -4.40
C TRP A 147 5.45 2.60 -3.67
N ILE A 148 4.66 3.67 -3.81
CA ILE A 148 4.88 4.90 -3.04
C ILE A 148 4.23 4.73 -1.67
N HIS A 149 5.06 4.64 -0.62
CA HIS A 149 4.60 4.42 0.75
C HIS A 149 3.80 5.63 1.27
N ASP A 150 2.47 5.50 1.31
CA ASP A 150 1.58 6.45 2.00
C ASP A 150 1.35 6.00 3.45
N GLU A 151 2.05 6.61 4.41
CA GLU A 151 1.96 6.22 5.82
C GLU A 151 0.60 6.53 6.44
N SER A 152 -0.22 7.36 5.79
CA SER A 152 -1.58 7.66 6.22
C SER A 152 -2.62 6.61 5.79
N LYS A 153 -2.24 5.68 4.90
CA LYS A 153 -3.10 4.64 4.30
C LYS A 153 -4.31 5.16 3.52
N LEU A 154 -4.37 6.46 3.23
CA LEU A 154 -5.46 7.04 2.44
C LEU A 154 -5.54 6.38 1.05
N THR A 155 -4.40 6.26 0.35
CA THR A 155 -4.40 5.66 -0.99
C THR A 155 -4.74 4.17 -0.98
N LEU A 156 -4.40 3.46 0.11
CA LEU A 156 -4.70 2.04 0.27
C LEU A 156 -6.21 1.81 0.42
N LEU A 157 -6.84 2.52 1.36
CA LEU A 157 -8.29 2.42 1.56
C LEU A 157 -9.04 2.84 0.30
N TYR A 158 -8.66 3.97 -0.30
CA TYR A 158 -9.30 4.46 -1.52
C TYR A 158 -9.26 3.42 -2.64
N ALA A 159 -8.10 2.82 -2.89
CA ALA A 159 -7.93 1.80 -3.93
C ALA A 159 -8.79 0.56 -3.66
N GLN A 160 -8.76 0.02 -2.45
CA GLN A 160 -9.50 -1.20 -2.11
C GLN A 160 -11.01 -0.99 -2.14
N ILE A 161 -11.51 0.12 -1.62
CA ILE A 161 -12.94 0.48 -1.62
C ILE A 161 -13.46 0.59 -3.06
N HIS A 162 -12.73 1.28 -3.94
CA HIS A 162 -13.16 1.45 -5.32
C HIS A 162 -13.03 0.18 -6.15
N LYS A 163 -11.97 -0.61 -5.93
CA LYS A 163 -11.83 -1.93 -6.53
C LYS A 163 -13.04 -2.80 -6.21
N ILE A 164 -13.35 -2.99 -4.93
CA ILE A 164 -14.42 -3.92 -4.56
C ILE A 164 -15.81 -3.43 -5.02
N ALA A 165 -16.06 -2.12 -4.96
CA ALA A 165 -17.30 -1.55 -5.50
C ALA A 165 -17.41 -1.71 -7.02
N SER A 166 -16.30 -1.74 -7.76
CA SER A 166 -16.30 -1.99 -9.21
C SER A 166 -16.63 -3.44 -9.57
N GLU A 167 -16.22 -4.39 -8.73
CA GLU A 167 -16.48 -5.82 -8.91
C GLU A 167 -17.88 -6.22 -8.45
N HIS A 168 -18.45 -5.44 -7.52
CA HIS A 168 -19.77 -5.64 -6.92
C HIS A 168 -20.65 -4.39 -7.02
N PRO A 169 -20.94 -3.86 -8.21
CA PRO A 169 -21.57 -2.55 -8.39
C PRO A 169 -23.04 -2.49 -7.93
N ASN A 170 -23.69 -3.65 -7.80
CA ASN A 170 -25.10 -3.76 -7.40
C ASN A 170 -25.29 -4.29 -5.98
N ASP A 171 -24.21 -4.68 -5.30
CA ASP A 171 -24.28 -5.26 -3.95
C ASP A 171 -23.99 -4.18 -2.89
N THR A 172 -24.42 -4.43 -1.67
CA THR A 172 -24.07 -3.60 -0.51
C THR A 172 -22.78 -4.10 0.10
N ILE A 173 -21.87 -3.19 0.46
CA ILE A 173 -20.53 -3.53 0.94
C ILE A 173 -20.31 -2.89 2.31
N ASN A 174 -20.14 -3.71 3.34
CA ASN A 174 -19.59 -3.28 4.63
C ASN A 174 -18.06 -3.39 4.57
N PHE A 175 -17.37 -2.29 4.36
CA PHE A 175 -15.92 -2.26 4.30
C PHE A 175 -15.31 -2.03 5.69
N ASN A 176 -14.77 -3.06 6.32
CA ASN A 176 -14.19 -3.03 7.65
C ASN A 176 -12.67 -2.93 7.56
N PHE A 177 -12.11 -1.80 7.99
CA PHE A 177 -10.67 -1.57 8.03
C PHE A 177 -10.16 -1.64 9.48
N PHE A 178 -9.19 -2.50 9.73
CA PHE A 178 -8.60 -2.73 11.05
C PHE A 178 -7.17 -2.18 11.12
N ASP A 179 -6.87 -1.43 12.18
CA ASP A 179 -5.55 -0.89 12.47
C ASP A 179 -5.36 -0.77 13.99
N ASP A 180 -4.13 -0.72 14.49
CA ASP A 180 -3.85 -0.55 15.92
C ASP A 180 -3.73 0.92 16.33
N ARG A 181 -3.44 1.80 15.37
CA ARG A 181 -3.10 3.21 15.60
C ARG A 181 -4.32 4.11 15.64
N GLU A 182 -4.63 4.62 16.83
CA GLU A 182 -5.70 5.60 17.05
C GLU A 182 -5.48 6.88 16.23
N ASP A 183 -4.25 7.41 16.21
CA ASP A 183 -3.93 8.64 15.48
C ASP A 183 -4.14 8.50 13.97
N LEU A 184 -3.85 7.32 13.42
CA LEU A 184 -4.09 7.02 12.01
C LEU A 184 -5.60 6.91 11.73
N LEU A 185 -6.34 6.19 12.57
CA LEU A 185 -7.77 5.98 12.41
C LEU A 185 -8.58 7.26 12.60
N ASP A 186 -8.20 8.11 13.56
CA ASP A 186 -8.81 9.44 13.76
C ASP A 186 -8.67 10.31 12.50
N ASN A 187 -7.47 10.34 11.90
CA ASN A 187 -7.22 11.11 10.70
C ASN A 187 -8.02 10.57 9.50
N LEU A 188 -8.02 9.24 9.29
CA LEU A 188 -8.82 8.61 8.23
C LEU A 188 -10.31 8.88 8.42
N HIS A 189 -10.82 8.75 9.65
CA HIS A 189 -12.23 9.00 9.97
C HIS A 189 -12.62 10.44 9.67
N ALA A 190 -11.82 11.40 10.14
CA ALA A 190 -12.06 12.82 9.90
C ALA A 190 -12.03 13.14 8.40
N TYR A 191 -11.09 12.57 7.66
CA TYR A 191 -10.94 12.80 6.22
C TYR A 191 -12.13 12.26 5.42
N PHE A 192 -12.50 10.99 5.60
CA PHE A 192 -13.62 10.39 4.88
C PHE A 192 -14.98 10.93 5.34
N SER A 193 -15.13 11.35 6.60
CA SER A 193 -16.35 12.02 7.07
C SER A 193 -16.50 13.40 6.43
N LYS A 194 -15.38 14.10 6.16
CA LYS A 194 -15.38 15.38 5.45
C LYS A 194 -15.66 15.21 3.96
N TYR A 195 -15.21 14.10 3.35
CA TYR A 195 -15.31 13.82 1.92
C TYR A 195 -15.99 12.47 1.63
N PRO A 196 -17.27 12.28 2.01
CA PRO A 196 -17.97 11.02 1.79
C PRO A 196 -18.16 10.67 0.30
N GLU A 197 -18.00 11.64 -0.60
CA GLU A 197 -18.03 11.47 -2.06
C GLU A 197 -16.78 10.76 -2.62
N LEU A 198 -15.79 10.49 -1.78
CA LEU A 198 -14.68 9.58 -2.09
C LEU A 198 -15.04 8.11 -1.87
N ILE A 199 -16.20 7.81 -1.29
CA ILE A 199 -16.66 6.45 -1.05
C ILE A 199 -17.86 6.17 -1.96
N PRO A 200 -17.87 5.06 -2.72
CA PRO A 200 -19.03 4.62 -3.50
C PRO A 200 -20.29 4.48 -2.65
N GLY A 201 -21.44 4.85 -3.20
CA GLY A 201 -22.72 4.89 -2.49
C GLY A 201 -23.22 3.52 -2.03
N ASN A 202 -22.70 2.44 -2.60
CA ASN A 202 -22.97 1.08 -2.18
C ASN A 202 -22.01 0.56 -1.10
N VAL A 203 -21.09 1.41 -0.59
CA VAL A 203 -20.11 1.06 0.43
C VAL A 203 -20.38 1.84 1.73
N THR A 204 -20.41 1.11 2.85
CA THR A 204 -20.32 1.67 4.20
C THR A 204 -18.92 1.39 4.76
N LEU A 205 -18.12 2.44 4.98
CA LEU A 205 -16.79 2.33 5.58
C LEU A 205 -16.89 2.25 7.12
N LYS A 206 -16.24 1.26 7.71
CA LYS A 206 -16.18 0.99 9.15
C LYS A 206 -14.71 0.90 9.57
N LEU A 207 -14.24 1.92 10.28
CA LEU A 207 -12.89 1.95 10.83
C LEU A 207 -12.90 1.34 12.24
N LYS A 208 -11.96 0.45 12.51
CA LYS A 208 -11.92 -0.35 13.75
C LYS A 208 -10.50 -0.39 14.30
N GLN A 209 -10.35 0.02 15.56
CA GLN A 209 -9.09 -0.13 16.26
C GLN A 209 -9.03 -1.51 16.90
N TYR A 210 -7.95 -2.26 16.61
CA TYR A 210 -7.67 -3.56 17.24
C TYR A 210 -6.19 -3.66 17.57
N ARG A 211 -5.89 -4.03 18.83
CA ARG A 211 -4.51 -4.05 19.38
C ARG A 211 -4.17 -5.38 20.05
N GLY A 212 -4.95 -6.41 19.76
CA GLY A 212 -4.92 -7.68 20.49
C GLY A 212 -5.78 -7.72 21.75
N PRO A 213 -5.88 -8.90 22.40
CA PRO A 213 -6.66 -9.08 23.62
C PRO A 213 -6.00 -8.50 24.88
N VAL A 214 -4.68 -8.28 24.86
CA VAL A 214 -3.90 -7.82 26.02
C VAL A 214 -2.94 -6.71 25.64
N ASP A 215 -2.61 -5.85 26.61
CA ASP A 215 -1.60 -4.81 26.48
C ASP A 215 -0.17 -5.32 26.77
N LYS A 216 0.81 -4.42 26.74
CA LYS A 216 2.22 -4.75 27.00
C LYS A 216 2.54 -5.19 28.44
N PHE A 217 1.57 -5.09 29.34
CA PHE A 217 1.65 -5.53 30.72
C PHE A 217 0.77 -6.75 30.98
N ASP A 218 0.32 -7.43 29.92
CA ASP A 218 -0.56 -8.59 29.97
C ASP A 218 -1.93 -8.30 30.60
N LYS A 219 -2.38 -7.03 30.54
CA LYS A 219 -3.70 -6.63 31.01
C LYS A 219 -4.70 -6.72 29.87
N PRO A 220 -5.92 -7.27 30.10
CA PRO A 220 -6.97 -7.30 29.09
C PRO A 220 -7.30 -5.90 28.54
N ILE A 221 -7.49 -5.81 27.22
CA ILE A 221 -7.95 -4.59 26.54
C ILE A 221 -9.45 -4.70 26.31
N GLU A 222 -10.23 -3.79 26.92
CA GLU A 222 -11.68 -3.75 26.80
C GLU A 222 -12.17 -2.35 26.39
N PRO A 223 -13.00 -2.23 25.34
CA PRO A 223 -13.40 -3.30 24.43
C PRO A 223 -12.22 -3.77 23.57
N GLN A 224 -12.21 -5.06 23.21
CA GLN A 224 -11.16 -5.63 22.35
C GLN A 224 -11.07 -4.93 20.98
N VAL A 225 -12.22 -4.50 20.44
CA VAL A 225 -12.32 -3.70 19.21
C VAL A 225 -13.02 -2.39 19.54
N LYS A 226 -12.35 -1.27 19.30
CA LYS A 226 -12.98 0.06 19.37
C LYS A 226 -13.45 0.46 17.97
N GLU A 227 -14.75 0.63 17.81
CA GLU A 227 -15.36 1.01 16.53
C GLU A 227 -15.56 2.52 16.41
N TYR A 228 -15.29 3.06 15.22
CA TYR A 228 -15.63 4.43 14.86
C TYR A 228 -17.04 4.51 14.27
N PRO A 229 -17.72 5.67 14.32
CA PRO A 229 -18.96 5.88 13.59
C PRO A 229 -18.80 5.54 12.11
N SER A 230 -19.70 4.71 11.57
CA SER A 230 -19.64 4.29 10.16
C SER A 230 -19.85 5.47 9.22
N ILE A 231 -19.18 5.44 8.06
CA ILE A 231 -19.27 6.48 7.04
C ILE A 231 -19.94 5.88 5.81
N GLN A 232 -21.17 6.32 5.53
CA GLN A 232 -21.89 5.94 4.32
C GLN A 232 -21.33 6.71 3.12
N GLY A 233 -20.91 6.01 2.07
CA GLY A 233 -20.49 6.66 0.85
C GLY A 233 -21.61 7.43 0.16
N SER A 234 -21.26 8.54 -0.47
CA SER A 234 -22.22 9.40 -1.19
C SER A 234 -21.94 9.49 -2.68
N ARG A 235 -20.85 8.90 -3.18
CA ARG A 235 -20.56 8.89 -4.61
C ARG A 235 -21.57 8.00 -5.34
N THR A 236 -22.13 8.46 -6.45
CA THR A 236 -23.15 7.70 -7.19
C THR A 236 -22.65 6.34 -7.69
N THR A 237 -21.38 6.24 -8.08
CA THR A 237 -20.74 5.01 -8.57
C THR A 237 -19.34 4.87 -8.01
N TYR A 238 -18.67 3.75 -8.26
CA TYR A 238 -17.23 3.66 -8.06
C TYR A 238 -16.45 4.57 -9.04
N ASP A 239 -15.20 4.86 -8.72
CA ASP A 239 -14.24 5.49 -9.62
C ASP A 239 -13.68 4.43 -10.57
N ALA A 240 -14.07 4.49 -11.85
CA ALA A 240 -13.60 3.54 -12.85
C ALA A 240 -12.08 3.67 -13.11
N ASP A 241 -11.50 4.83 -12.82
CA ASP A 241 -10.09 5.13 -13.01
C ASP A 241 -9.33 5.23 -11.68
N TYR A 242 -9.82 4.57 -10.61
CA TYR A 242 -9.26 4.66 -9.26
C TYR A 242 -7.74 4.41 -9.22
N ARG A 243 -7.23 3.55 -10.11
CA ARG A 243 -5.79 3.28 -10.25
C ARG A 243 -5.00 4.54 -10.63
N GLN A 244 -5.53 5.32 -11.58
CA GLN A 244 -4.92 6.59 -11.96
C GLN A 244 -5.14 7.64 -10.87
N THR A 245 -6.34 7.73 -10.30
CA THR A 245 -6.64 8.67 -9.21
C THR A 245 -5.68 8.49 -8.03
N VAL A 246 -5.35 7.27 -7.63
CA VAL A 246 -4.35 7.00 -6.57
C VAL A 246 -2.96 7.53 -6.95
N LYS A 247 -2.52 7.34 -8.20
CA LYS A 247 -1.24 7.90 -8.68
C LYS A 247 -1.26 9.42 -8.65
N ASP A 248 -2.40 10.03 -9.01
CA ASP A 248 -2.58 11.47 -8.97
C ASP A 248 -2.56 12.03 -7.53
N MET A 249 -3.19 11.33 -6.57
CA MET A 249 -3.10 11.67 -5.14
C MET A 249 -1.65 11.70 -4.65
N ALA A 250 -0.87 10.67 -5.00
CA ALA A 250 0.54 10.59 -4.65
C ALA A 250 1.37 11.69 -5.36
N ALA A 251 1.10 11.93 -6.65
CA ALA A 251 1.79 12.94 -7.43
C ALA A 251 1.57 14.36 -6.88
N VAL A 252 0.31 14.71 -6.55
CA VAL A 252 -0.03 15.98 -5.89
C VAL A 252 0.68 16.07 -4.54
N THR A 253 0.65 15.01 -3.74
CA THR A 253 1.30 14.99 -2.42
C THR A 253 2.80 15.25 -2.50
N ILE A 254 3.50 14.65 -3.48
CA ILE A 254 4.92 14.89 -3.72
C ILE A 254 5.19 16.37 -4.04
N GLU A 255 4.39 16.98 -4.93
CA GLU A 255 4.55 18.39 -5.30
C GLU A 255 4.25 19.33 -4.13
N GLU A 256 3.21 19.04 -3.33
CA GLU A 256 2.85 19.80 -2.14
C GLU A 256 3.93 19.75 -1.05
N MET A 257 4.46 18.55 -0.76
CA MET A 257 5.56 18.37 0.19
C MET A 257 6.82 19.13 -0.27
N THR A 258 7.16 19.01 -1.57
CA THR A 258 8.29 19.73 -2.16
C THR A 258 8.13 21.24 -2.04
N ARG A 259 6.93 21.78 -2.33
CA ARG A 259 6.65 23.22 -2.24
C ARG A 259 6.78 23.75 -0.80
N GLN A 260 6.51 22.90 0.19
CA GLN A 260 6.68 23.21 1.60
C GLN A 260 8.11 22.99 2.12
N GLY A 261 9.06 22.65 1.24
CA GLY A 261 10.46 22.40 1.60
C GLY A 261 10.66 21.11 2.39
N ILE A 262 9.77 20.12 2.20
CA ILE A 262 9.88 18.80 2.83
C ILE A 262 10.57 17.87 1.84
N ASP A 263 11.80 17.47 2.17
CA ASP A 263 12.58 16.57 1.34
C ASP A 263 12.03 15.15 1.37
N ILE A 264 11.80 14.60 0.17
CA ILE A 264 11.47 13.18 -0.01
C ILE A 264 12.73 12.47 -0.50
N THR A 265 13.28 11.59 0.33
CA THR A 265 14.59 10.97 0.09
C THR A 265 14.46 9.61 -0.59
N THR A 266 15.55 9.10 -1.16
CA THR A 266 15.62 7.76 -1.77
C THR A 266 17.03 7.19 -1.57
N SER A 267 17.16 5.86 -1.55
CA SER A 267 18.46 5.21 -1.46
C SER A 267 19.30 5.36 -2.75
N LYS A 268 18.66 5.70 -3.87
CA LYS A 268 19.26 5.70 -5.22
C LYS A 268 19.68 7.08 -5.74
N SER A 269 19.32 8.17 -5.05
CA SER A 269 19.63 9.53 -5.47
C SER A 269 20.06 10.40 -4.27
N SER A 270 21.04 11.28 -4.49
CA SER A 270 21.46 12.30 -3.52
C SER A 270 20.56 13.53 -3.53
N ARG A 271 19.70 13.68 -4.53
CA ARG A 271 18.72 14.77 -4.63
C ARG A 271 17.34 14.28 -4.19
N PRO A 272 16.56 15.11 -3.48
CA PRO A 272 15.17 14.80 -3.14
C PRO A 272 14.32 14.54 -4.39
N ILE A 273 13.33 13.65 -4.25
CA ILE A 273 12.30 13.39 -5.24
C ILE A 273 11.29 14.54 -5.19
N THR A 274 11.04 15.17 -6.34
CA THR A 274 10.17 16.35 -6.46
C THR A 274 8.96 16.14 -7.37
N SER A 275 8.87 14.96 -8.00
CA SER A 275 7.73 14.63 -8.86
C SER A 275 7.49 13.12 -8.93
N PHE A 276 6.27 12.76 -9.34
CA PHE A 276 5.90 11.36 -9.57
C PHE A 276 6.77 10.68 -10.64
N ALA A 277 7.17 11.41 -11.68
CA ALA A 277 8.04 10.87 -12.73
C ALA A 277 9.42 10.47 -12.17
N GLU A 278 9.98 11.29 -11.27
CA GLU A 278 11.22 10.98 -10.57
C GLU A 278 11.04 9.79 -9.60
N ALA A 279 9.91 9.71 -8.89
CA ALA A 279 9.57 8.56 -8.07
C ALA A 279 9.56 7.26 -8.92
N LYS A 280 8.90 7.28 -10.09
CA LYS A 280 8.87 6.15 -11.03
C LYS A 280 10.27 5.78 -11.55
N GLN A 281 11.12 6.76 -11.86
CA GLN A 281 12.51 6.51 -12.27
C GLN A 281 13.34 5.82 -11.18
N ASN A 282 13.03 6.09 -9.91
CA ASN A 282 13.65 5.44 -8.76
C ASN A 282 12.93 4.14 -8.34
N GLN A 283 12.02 3.63 -9.18
CA GLN A 283 11.20 2.44 -8.91
C GLN A 283 10.38 2.56 -7.62
N PHE A 284 9.94 3.78 -7.32
CA PHE A 284 9.20 4.12 -6.11
C PHE A 284 9.93 3.80 -4.78
N ASP A 285 11.24 3.55 -4.83
CA ASP A 285 12.09 3.48 -3.64
C ASP A 285 12.31 4.90 -3.11
N MET A 286 11.50 5.33 -2.16
CA MET A 286 11.49 6.67 -1.58
C MET A 286 10.99 6.65 -0.14
N SER A 287 11.29 7.70 0.63
CA SER A 287 10.74 7.86 1.98
C SER A 287 9.22 8.04 1.94
N PRO A 288 8.49 7.64 3.02
CA PRO A 288 7.05 7.74 3.06
C PRO A 288 6.51 9.16 2.85
N ILE A 289 5.29 9.23 2.32
CA ILE A 289 4.48 10.44 2.18
C ILE A 289 3.21 10.35 3.04
N LYS A 290 2.57 11.49 3.31
CA LYS A 290 1.30 11.57 4.08
C LYS A 290 0.18 12.11 3.21
N CYS A 291 -0.41 11.29 2.34
CA CYS A 291 -1.42 11.77 1.39
C CYS A 291 -2.57 12.51 2.08
N ILE A 292 -3.04 12.01 3.23
CA ILE A 292 -4.14 12.62 3.99
C ILE A 292 -3.91 14.07 4.41
N ARG A 293 -2.63 14.50 4.54
CA ARG A 293 -2.27 15.85 4.96
C ARG A 293 -2.20 16.83 3.79
N TYR A 294 -1.85 16.35 2.61
CA TYR A 294 -1.46 17.19 1.48
C TYR A 294 -2.43 17.10 0.30
N TYR A 295 -3.20 16.03 0.19
CA TYR A 295 -4.20 15.87 -0.85
C TYR A 295 -5.60 16.24 -0.34
N GLN A 296 -6.36 16.94 -1.19
CA GLN A 296 -7.79 17.18 -1.03
C GLN A 296 -8.49 16.82 -2.35
N PRO A 297 -9.75 16.34 -2.31
CA PRO A 297 -10.48 16.01 -3.53
C PRO A 297 -10.53 17.17 -4.52
N GLY A 298 -10.25 16.88 -5.79
CA GLY A 298 -10.23 17.87 -6.86
C GLY A 298 -8.91 18.61 -7.03
N MET A 299 -7.92 18.39 -6.16
CA MET A 299 -6.56 18.86 -6.43
C MET A 299 -6.00 18.16 -7.68
N THR A 300 -5.40 18.96 -8.56
CA THR A 300 -4.74 18.50 -9.78
C THR A 300 -3.29 18.95 -9.78
N LEU A 301 -2.44 18.27 -10.54
CA LEU A 301 -1.06 18.69 -10.72
C LEU A 301 -1.02 20.10 -11.29
N VAL A 302 -0.19 20.96 -10.71
CA VAL A 302 -0.01 22.31 -11.26
C VAL A 302 0.64 22.12 -12.63
N PRO A 303 0.03 22.60 -13.72
CA PRO A 303 0.66 22.51 -15.02
C PRO A 303 2.03 23.16 -14.91
N LYS A 304 3.09 22.39 -15.16
CA LYS A 304 4.45 22.96 -15.20
C LYS A 304 4.40 24.04 -16.26
N ILE A 305 4.41 25.30 -15.83
CA ILE A 305 4.57 26.44 -16.71
C ILE A 305 5.88 26.14 -17.43
N GLN A 306 5.79 25.75 -18.71
CA GLN A 306 6.97 25.46 -19.49
C GLN A 306 7.85 26.68 -19.35
N ALA A 307 9.02 26.52 -18.71
CA ALA A 307 9.96 27.61 -18.57
C ALA A 307 10.15 28.18 -19.98
N PRO A 308 9.98 29.52 -20.16
CA PRO A 308 9.96 30.13 -21.48
C PRO A 308 11.12 29.56 -22.26
N GLU A 309 10.78 28.84 -23.35
CA GLU A 309 11.74 28.10 -24.15
C GLU A 309 12.92 29.03 -24.36
N LYS A 310 14.09 28.68 -23.81
CA LYS A 310 15.26 29.57 -23.82
C LYS A 310 15.46 29.95 -25.27
N VAL A 311 15.10 31.19 -25.63
CA VAL A 311 15.17 31.69 -26.99
C VAL A 311 16.57 31.41 -27.44
N GLN A 312 16.72 30.41 -28.32
CA GLN A 312 18.03 29.99 -28.75
C GLN A 312 18.68 31.23 -29.34
N PRO A 313 19.85 31.66 -28.84
CA PRO A 313 20.50 32.84 -29.39
C PRO A 313 20.66 32.61 -30.89
N PRO A 314 20.38 33.64 -31.72
CA PRO A 314 20.33 33.49 -33.17
C PRO A 314 21.59 32.78 -33.63
N VAL A 315 21.40 31.66 -34.33
CA VAL A 315 22.46 30.81 -34.86
C VAL A 315 23.42 31.72 -35.62
N LYS A 316 24.59 32.00 -35.03
CA LYS A 316 25.65 32.76 -35.70
C LYS A 316 26.07 31.93 -36.91
N THR A 317 25.59 32.30 -38.09
CA THR A 317 26.05 31.76 -39.36
C THR A 317 27.56 31.90 -39.41
N LYS A 318 28.26 30.76 -39.47
CA LYS A 318 29.72 30.70 -39.57
C LYS A 318 30.14 31.42 -40.85
N LYS A 319 30.62 32.67 -40.75
CA LYS A 319 31.42 33.28 -41.81
C LYS A 319 32.69 32.46 -41.94
N SER A 320 32.89 31.84 -43.11
CA SER A 320 34.10 31.13 -43.49
C SER A 320 35.30 32.08 -43.38
N ARG A 321 36.20 31.83 -42.42
CA ARG A 321 37.51 32.48 -42.39
C ARG A 321 38.50 31.63 -43.19
N PHE A 322 39.00 32.23 -44.27
CA PHE A 322 40.20 31.83 -44.98
C PHE A 322 41.37 31.66 -44.00
N PHE A 323 42.05 30.52 -44.09
CA PHE A 323 43.32 30.27 -43.42
C PHE A 323 44.44 30.97 -44.18
N PHE A 324 45.14 31.90 -43.53
CA PHE A 324 46.51 32.28 -43.87
C PHE A 324 47.37 32.03 -42.64
N GLY A 325 48.42 31.23 -42.82
CA GLY A 325 49.26 30.75 -41.73
C GLY A 325 50.25 31.78 -41.20
N SER A 326 50.77 31.53 -40.00
CA SER A 326 52.22 31.38 -39.72
C SER A 326 52.52 31.33 -38.23
N ARG A 327 53.55 30.53 -37.93
CA ARG A 327 54.61 30.69 -36.91
C ARG A 327 54.37 30.32 -35.44
N LYS A 328 55.10 29.25 -35.08
CA LYS A 328 55.68 28.86 -33.78
C LYS A 328 56.12 30.02 -32.89
N GLN A 329 55.95 29.86 -31.58
CA GLN A 329 57.09 29.90 -30.63
C GLN A 329 56.77 29.20 -29.31
N GLU A 330 57.69 28.33 -28.90
CA GLU A 330 57.78 27.68 -27.59
C GLU A 330 58.41 28.64 -26.57
N SER A 331 58.06 28.50 -25.28
CA SER A 331 59.06 28.51 -24.20
C SER A 331 58.46 28.07 -22.86
N ASN A 332 59.16 27.12 -22.26
CA ASN A 332 59.08 26.61 -20.88
C ASN A 332 59.52 27.63 -19.81
N SER A 333 58.98 27.49 -18.59
CA SER A 333 59.72 27.40 -17.29
C SER A 333 58.69 27.39 -16.15
N ASN A 334 58.48 26.33 -15.36
CA ASN A 334 59.27 25.76 -14.25
C ASN A 334 59.45 26.65 -13.00
N LEU A 335 59.02 26.08 -11.85
CA LEU A 335 59.58 26.17 -10.47
C LEU A 335 59.48 27.55 -9.76
N SER A 336 59.28 27.70 -8.44
CA SER A 336 59.34 26.80 -7.27
C SER A 336 58.91 27.56 -5.99
N ALA A 337 58.33 26.80 -5.06
CA ALA A 337 58.62 26.71 -3.61
C ALA A 337 58.51 27.90 -2.61
N ALA A 338 57.85 27.56 -1.49
CA ALA A 338 58.15 27.87 -0.07
C ALA A 338 58.00 29.34 0.39
N SER A 339 57.61 29.70 1.62
CA SER A 339 57.66 29.05 2.94
C SER A 339 56.85 29.87 3.98
N SER A 340 56.47 29.22 5.11
CA SER A 340 56.42 29.75 6.52
C SER A 340 55.59 31.00 6.85
N SER A 341 54.91 31.19 7.99
CA SER A 341 54.88 30.58 9.33
C SER A 341 53.86 31.38 10.19
N SER A 342 53.35 30.77 11.28
CA SER A 342 52.93 31.38 12.57
C SER A 342 51.81 32.46 12.55
N SER A 343 50.86 32.59 13.48
CA SER A 343 50.68 32.10 14.86
C SER A 343 49.29 32.54 15.37
N SER A 344 48.67 31.65 16.16
CA SER A 344 47.88 31.88 17.40
C SER A 344 46.74 32.91 17.54
N ALA A 345 45.67 32.40 18.16
CA ALA A 345 44.80 32.99 19.20
C ALA A 345 43.62 33.90 18.77
N ASP A 346 42.41 33.35 18.79
CA ASP A 346 41.42 33.46 19.90
C ASP A 346 39.96 33.40 19.42
N SER A 347 39.19 32.59 20.15
CA SER A 347 37.75 32.33 20.01
C SER A 347 36.89 33.54 20.44
N PRO A 348 35.57 33.59 20.13
CA PRO A 348 34.61 32.84 20.92
C PRO A 348 33.48 32.16 20.12
N THR A 349 33.16 30.96 20.60
CA THR A 349 32.04 30.08 20.26
C THR A 349 30.71 30.53 20.89
N SER A 350 29.61 30.28 20.18
CA SER A 350 28.25 30.11 20.72
C SER A 350 27.35 29.36 19.70
N PRO A 351 26.27 28.68 20.14
CA PRO A 351 26.20 27.22 20.03
C PRO A 351 25.17 26.69 19.02
N ARG A 352 25.43 25.47 18.53
CA ARG A 352 24.50 24.63 17.78
C ARG A 352 23.68 23.77 18.74
N PHE A 353 22.37 23.77 18.53
CA PHE A 353 21.42 22.81 19.09
C PHE A 353 21.69 21.41 18.53
N ALA A 354 21.85 20.43 19.41
CA ALA A 354 21.84 19.01 19.09
C ALA A 354 20.71 18.35 19.88
N SER A 355 19.75 17.78 19.16
CA SER A 355 18.65 16.97 19.68
C SER A 355 19.15 15.57 20.03
N SER A 356 18.92 15.19 21.28
CA SER A 356 19.33 13.94 21.91
C SER A 356 18.53 12.73 21.43
N SER A 357 19.24 11.73 20.91
CA SER A 357 18.84 10.33 20.85
C SER A 357 19.17 9.64 22.19
N SER A 358 18.17 9.12 22.91
CA SER A 358 18.37 8.35 24.14
C SER A 358 18.20 6.85 23.87
N SER A 359 19.33 6.16 23.79
CA SER A 359 19.50 4.72 23.93
C SER A 359 19.43 4.32 25.41
N SER A 360 18.56 3.37 25.75
CA SER A 360 18.43 2.80 27.09
C SER A 360 19.53 1.78 27.36
N GLY A 361 20.36 2.08 28.37
CA GLY A 361 21.41 1.24 28.88
C GLY A 361 20.89 0.16 29.85
N SER A 362 21.53 -1.01 29.77
CA SER A 362 21.37 -2.14 30.66
C SER A 362 22.00 -1.88 32.03
N SER A 363 21.29 -2.19 33.11
CA SER A 363 21.87 -2.28 34.46
C SER A 363 21.52 -3.62 35.09
N ARG A 364 22.57 -4.44 35.25
CA ARG A 364 22.61 -5.59 36.16
C ARG A 364 22.66 -5.08 37.60
N SER A 365 21.87 -5.69 38.48
CA SER A 365 22.12 -5.65 39.92
C SER A 365 21.80 -7.01 40.53
N SER A 366 22.85 -7.63 41.06
CA SER A 366 22.85 -8.78 41.95
C SER A 366 22.54 -8.36 43.38
N SER A 367 21.71 -9.12 44.09
CA SER A 367 21.83 -9.25 45.55
C SER A 367 21.30 -10.60 46.03
N THR A 368 22.12 -11.21 46.88
CA THR A 368 21.99 -12.47 47.61
C THR A 368 21.49 -12.21 49.04
N SER A 369 20.61 -13.07 49.58
CA SER A 369 20.61 -13.44 51.02
C SER A 369 19.61 -14.58 51.36
N SER A 370 20.17 -15.76 51.67
CA SER A 370 19.87 -16.74 52.76
C SER A 370 18.49 -16.73 53.47
N SER A 371 17.66 -17.79 53.45
CA SER A 371 17.65 -19.11 54.19
C SER A 371 16.54 -19.11 55.30
N PRO A 372 16.04 -20.24 55.90
CA PRO A 372 16.31 -21.68 55.73
C PRO A 372 15.07 -22.65 55.70
N ASP A 373 15.35 -23.93 55.45
CA ASP A 373 14.71 -25.20 55.89
C ASP A 373 13.19 -25.47 55.80
N ASP A 374 12.80 -26.48 54.98
CA ASP A 374 12.00 -27.62 55.45
C ASP A 374 12.11 -28.83 54.49
N PRO A 375 12.36 -30.08 54.96
CA PRO A 375 12.54 -31.25 54.11
C PRO A 375 11.27 -32.10 54.03
N ASN A 376 10.77 -32.36 52.83
CA ASN A 376 9.90 -33.52 52.60
C ASN A 376 10.13 -34.14 51.22
N LEU A 377 10.86 -35.26 51.26
CA LEU A 377 11.05 -36.23 50.21
C LEU A 377 9.77 -37.06 50.04
N ILE A 378 9.10 -36.94 48.90
CA ILE A 378 8.25 -38.01 48.37
C ILE A 378 8.76 -38.35 46.97
N ALA A 379 9.29 -39.56 46.87
CA ALA A 379 9.67 -40.19 45.62
C ALA A 379 8.42 -40.39 44.76
N ILE A 380 8.43 -39.83 43.54
CA ILE A 380 7.48 -40.20 42.49
C ILE A 380 8.24 -40.85 41.34
N ASP A 381 7.75 -42.04 41.07
CA ASP A 381 8.09 -43.06 40.10
C ASP A 381 8.31 -42.54 38.67
N LYS A 382 9.40 -42.97 38.05
CA LYS A 382 9.74 -42.72 36.64
C LYS A 382 9.18 -43.87 35.80
N GLY A 383 7.98 -43.65 35.25
CA GLY A 383 7.41 -44.54 34.24
C GLY A 383 6.51 -43.78 33.28
N LYS A 384 7.09 -43.17 32.24
CA LYS A 384 6.32 -42.77 31.05
C LYS A 384 7.06 -43.19 29.79
N GLN A 385 6.45 -44.17 29.12
CA GLN A 385 6.74 -44.56 27.75
C GLN A 385 6.56 -43.35 26.83
N GLU A 386 7.59 -43.10 26.04
CA GLU A 386 7.61 -42.18 24.93
C GLU A 386 6.82 -42.82 23.77
N VAL A 387 5.58 -42.38 23.58
CA VAL A 387 4.78 -42.73 22.40
C VAL A 387 5.13 -41.73 21.31
N GLN A 388 5.81 -42.19 20.26
CA GLN A 388 6.02 -41.40 19.06
C GLN A 388 4.67 -41.16 18.36
N PRO A 389 4.30 -39.92 18.01
CA PRO A 389 3.13 -39.68 17.19
C PRO A 389 3.43 -40.08 15.74
N GLU A 390 2.55 -40.91 15.17
CA GLU A 390 2.57 -41.25 13.75
C GLU A 390 2.39 -40.00 12.87
N PRO A 391 3.00 -39.98 11.67
CA PRO A 391 2.88 -38.85 10.75
C PRO A 391 1.44 -38.74 10.23
N VAL A 392 0.82 -37.60 10.48
CA VAL A 392 -0.45 -37.21 9.89
C VAL A 392 -0.26 -37.02 8.38
N VAL A 393 -0.73 -38.00 7.61
CA VAL A 393 -0.81 -37.91 6.14
C VAL A 393 -1.95 -36.98 5.78
N PHE A 394 -1.64 -35.72 5.47
CA PHE A 394 -2.60 -34.78 4.88
C PHE A 394 -2.93 -35.23 3.45
N GLY A 395 -4.17 -35.70 3.27
CA GLY A 395 -4.75 -35.99 1.97
C GLY A 395 -4.76 -34.73 1.09
N LYS A 396 -4.11 -34.81 -0.06
CA LYS A 396 -4.17 -33.79 -1.12
C LYS A 396 -5.55 -33.81 -1.77
N THR A 397 -6.51 -33.07 -1.22
CA THR A 397 -7.68 -32.63 -1.97
C THR A 397 -7.49 -31.16 -2.34
N VAL A 398 -6.91 -30.96 -3.52
CA VAL A 398 -6.85 -29.65 -4.18
C VAL A 398 -8.29 -29.29 -4.59
N PRO A 399 -8.88 -28.19 -4.07
CA PRO A 399 -10.14 -27.70 -4.60
C PRO A 399 -9.93 -27.27 -6.05
N LYS A 400 -10.78 -27.76 -6.95
CA LYS A 400 -10.77 -27.31 -8.35
C LYS A 400 -11.05 -25.80 -8.40
N PRO A 401 -10.32 -25.02 -9.21
CA PRO A 401 -10.58 -23.60 -9.35
C PRO A 401 -12.00 -23.39 -9.89
N ILE A 402 -12.75 -22.51 -9.22
CA ILE A 402 -14.01 -21.97 -9.73
C ILE A 402 -13.67 -21.24 -11.04
N LYS A 403 -14.24 -21.72 -12.14
CA LYS A 403 -14.13 -21.06 -13.45
C LYS A 403 -14.76 -19.67 -13.34
N THR A 404 -13.93 -18.64 -13.27
CA THR A 404 -14.36 -17.27 -13.53
C THR A 404 -14.71 -17.16 -15.02
N TRP A 405 -15.99 -16.90 -15.29
CA TRP A 405 -16.49 -16.62 -16.63
C TRP A 405 -16.07 -15.19 -17.01
N PHE A 406 -14.91 -15.06 -17.66
CA PHE A 406 -14.58 -13.84 -18.39
C PHE A 406 -15.25 -13.91 -19.77
N HIS A 407 -16.36 -13.18 -19.94
CA HIS A 407 -16.83 -12.78 -21.27
C HIS A 407 -15.89 -11.70 -21.81
N GLN A 408 -15.04 -12.06 -22.77
CA GLN A 408 -14.41 -11.10 -23.66
C GLN A 408 -15.46 -10.53 -24.62
N PRO A 409 -15.58 -9.20 -24.78
CA PRO A 409 -16.31 -8.63 -25.89
C PRO A 409 -15.44 -8.73 -27.16
N MET A 410 -15.96 -9.44 -28.16
CA MET A 410 -15.43 -9.46 -29.52
C MET A 410 -15.53 -8.06 -30.13
N GLY A 411 -14.38 -7.44 -30.40
CA GLY A 411 -14.29 -6.19 -31.14
C GLY A 411 -14.58 -6.43 -32.63
N GLU A 412 -15.65 -5.82 -33.13
CA GLU A 412 -15.94 -5.75 -34.56
C GLU A 412 -14.94 -4.84 -35.29
N HIS A 413 -14.28 -5.42 -36.28
CA HIS A 413 -13.49 -4.72 -37.29
C HIS A 413 -14.39 -3.79 -38.13
N ARG A 414 -14.30 -2.48 -37.91
CA ARG A 414 -14.87 -1.48 -38.82
C ARG A 414 -13.84 -1.07 -39.89
N ARG A 415 -14.16 -1.39 -41.14
CA ARG A 415 -13.44 -1.07 -42.37
C ARG A 415 -13.17 0.43 -42.53
N LYS A 416 -11.95 0.77 -42.94
CA LYS A 416 -11.59 2.08 -43.51
C LYS A 416 -12.24 2.23 -44.89
N GLY A 417 -13.16 3.19 -45.01
CA GLY A 417 -13.67 3.71 -46.29
C GLY A 417 -12.97 5.01 -46.65
N ARG A 418 -12.48 5.07 -47.89
CA ARG A 418 -11.66 6.13 -48.49
C ARG A 418 -12.56 7.19 -49.15
N SER A 419 -12.04 8.40 -49.19
CA SER A 419 -12.51 9.66 -49.78
C SER A 419 -12.88 9.64 -51.27
N THR A 420 -13.86 10.47 -51.65
CA THR A 420 -13.97 11.33 -52.87
C THR A 420 -15.03 12.41 -52.56
N GLU A 421 -14.67 13.68 -52.44
CA GLU A 421 -14.70 14.75 -53.47
C GLU A 421 -16.11 15.28 -53.82
N ASP A 422 -16.29 16.56 -53.50
CA ASP A 422 -16.96 17.67 -54.20
C ASP A 422 -18.18 17.42 -55.07
N THR A 423 -19.27 18.18 -54.83
CA THR A 423 -19.82 19.14 -55.80
C THR A 423 -20.75 20.12 -55.07
N ALA A 424 -20.46 21.41 -55.16
CA ALA A 424 -21.37 22.51 -54.85
C ALA A 424 -22.43 22.64 -55.95
N LEU A 425 -23.66 23.03 -55.62
CA LEU A 425 -24.49 23.91 -56.46
C LEU A 425 -25.68 24.48 -55.67
N SER A 426 -25.85 25.78 -55.90
CA SER A 426 -26.93 26.73 -55.58
C SER A 426 -28.38 26.23 -55.67
N GLY A 427 -29.26 26.83 -54.88
CA GLY A 427 -30.70 26.84 -55.13
C GLY A 427 -31.49 27.61 -54.08
N GLU A 428 -32.25 28.60 -54.54
CA GLU A 428 -32.94 29.66 -53.80
C GLU A 428 -34.14 29.21 -52.95
N SER A 429 -34.54 30.10 -52.01
CA SER A 429 -35.84 30.13 -51.31
C SER A 429 -37.00 30.50 -52.29
N PRO A 430 -38.27 30.74 -51.88
CA PRO A 430 -38.97 30.56 -50.59
C PRO A 430 -40.36 29.88 -50.75
N THR A 431 -41.08 29.60 -49.65
CA THR A 431 -42.46 30.07 -49.38
C THR A 431 -43.13 29.35 -48.19
N ASN A 432 -43.71 30.18 -47.31
CA ASN A 432 -45.00 30.08 -46.59
C ASN A 432 -45.63 28.71 -46.27
N GLY A 433 -46.07 28.56 -45.03
CA GLY A 433 -47.10 27.58 -44.66
C GLY A 433 -47.42 27.55 -43.17
N SER A 434 -48.32 28.44 -42.75
CA SER A 434 -48.98 28.47 -41.44
C SER A 434 -50.07 27.37 -41.33
N LEU A 435 -50.53 27.13 -40.10
CA LEU A 435 -51.70 26.33 -39.64
C LEU A 435 -51.41 24.81 -39.48
N LYS A 436 -51.66 24.15 -38.35
CA LYS A 436 -52.61 24.34 -37.25
C LYS A 436 -52.03 23.74 -35.96
#